data_AF-A0A7K9LWC2-F1
#
_entry.id   AF-A0A7K9LWC2-F1
#
_cell.length_a   1.000
_cell.length_b   1.000
_cell.length_c   1.000
_cell.angle_alpha   90.00
_cell.angle_beta   90.00
_cell.angle_gamma   90.00
#
_symmetry.space_group_name_H-M   'P 1'
#
loop_
_entity.id
_entity.type
_entity.pdbx_description
1 polymer ?
#
loop_
_entity_poly.entity_id
_entity_poly.type
_entity_poly.pdbx_seq_one_letter_code
_entity_poly.pdbx_strand_id
1 'polypeptide(L)'
;LLWRASRRLLAGAGAGAGRAALITAPRRDKKRWLRAYLEQQRLEAPPQRRSEKPNWDYHAEIQAFSHRLHENFSLDLLKTAFVNSCYIESEEARRRELGVDKETVALNLQDNSKLAEQGMSFSRSYLTQCFEGAYPDLPAEGIGALVDFLTSQELVSYVAQNLSIQDLTLCKEFPVPPNVLQRTFLAVIGALLDSSGPEKTGIFVRDFFIPQLIGKDLFEIWEVVNPMGLLVEELTKRNISSPEPRITRQLGVSTVLPLYFVGLYCDKKIIAEGPGETLLAAEEEAARVALRKLYGYTENRRPWDYSKPKQGFAAEKAISSN
;
A
#
# COMPACT_ATOMS: atom_id res chain seq x y z
N LEU A 1 -4.91 -46.39 -44.28
CA LEU A 1 -4.82 -47.11 -45.56
C LEU A 1 -4.15 -46.22 -46.60
N LEU A 2 -2.88 -46.55 -46.91
CA LEU A 2 -2.14 -46.39 -48.18
C LEU A 2 -2.45 -45.17 -49.08
N TRP A 3 -1.50 -44.25 -49.28
CA TRP A 3 -0.54 -44.28 -50.40
C TRP A 3 -1.18 -44.29 -51.80
N ARG A 4 -1.08 -43.20 -52.58
CA ARG A 4 -0.28 -43.11 -53.82
C ARG A 4 -0.57 -41.88 -54.68
N ALA A 5 0.52 -41.17 -54.88
CA ALA A 5 0.93 -40.25 -55.94
C ALA A 5 0.31 -40.37 -57.36
N SER A 6 0.23 -39.18 -57.97
CA SER A 6 0.71 -38.81 -59.31
C SER A 6 -0.09 -39.17 -60.57
N ARG A 7 -0.51 -38.11 -61.27
CA ARG A 7 -0.39 -38.02 -62.73
C ARG A 7 0.37 -36.75 -63.14
N ARG A 8 1.53 -37.00 -63.74
CA ARG A 8 2.25 -36.28 -64.82
C ARG A 8 1.28 -35.64 -65.85
N LEU A 9 1.55 -34.60 -66.65
CA LEU A 9 2.79 -34.04 -67.24
C LEU A 9 2.44 -32.78 -68.11
N LEU A 10 3.48 -31.99 -68.47
CA LEU A 10 3.62 -30.98 -69.58
C LEU A 10 3.15 -29.55 -69.29
N ALA A 11 3.84 -28.46 -69.64
CA ALA A 11 4.98 -28.17 -70.53
C ALA A 11 5.88 -27.08 -69.85
N GLY A 12 7.12 -26.72 -70.20
CA GLY A 12 7.87 -26.69 -71.45
C GLY A 12 8.59 -25.32 -71.51
N ALA A 13 9.91 -25.34 -71.76
CA ALA A 13 10.78 -24.24 -72.20
C ALA A 13 11.34 -23.20 -71.18
N GLY A 14 12.67 -23.01 -71.25
CA GLY A 14 13.23 -21.65 -71.29
C GLY A 14 14.32 -21.31 -70.27
N ALA A 15 15.57 -21.44 -70.70
CA ALA A 15 16.82 -21.00 -70.06
C ALA A 15 16.83 -19.58 -69.45
N GLY A 16 17.65 -19.39 -68.41
CA GLY A 16 18.03 -18.06 -67.95
C GLY A 16 18.60 -18.02 -66.53
N ALA A 17 19.85 -18.47 -66.36
CA ALA A 17 20.58 -18.35 -65.10
C ALA A 17 20.98 -16.88 -64.84
N GLY A 18 20.20 -16.18 -64.01
CA GLY A 18 20.59 -14.94 -63.36
C GLY A 18 20.61 -15.15 -61.85
N ARG A 19 21.76 -15.53 -61.28
CA ARG A 19 21.95 -15.59 -59.82
C ARG A 19 21.98 -14.17 -59.25
N ALA A 20 20.80 -13.60 -58.99
CA ALA A 20 20.67 -12.54 -58.01
C ALA A 20 20.85 -13.18 -56.63
N ALA A 21 22.00 -12.97 -56.00
CA ALA A 21 22.20 -13.28 -54.59
C ALA A 21 21.30 -12.35 -53.77
N LEU A 22 20.05 -12.77 -53.56
CA LEU A 22 19.20 -12.23 -52.53
C LEU A 22 19.92 -12.47 -51.21
N ILE A 23 20.47 -11.40 -50.65
CA ILE A 23 20.92 -11.36 -49.26
C ILE A 23 19.68 -11.68 -48.44
N THR A 24 19.52 -12.96 -48.09
CA THR A 24 18.44 -13.40 -47.20
C THR A 24 18.75 -12.79 -45.85
N ALA A 25 18.02 -11.72 -45.50
CA ALA A 25 17.94 -11.25 -44.14
C ALA A 25 17.70 -12.47 -43.24
N PRO A 26 18.44 -12.62 -42.12
CA PRO A 26 18.33 -13.82 -41.29
C PRO A 26 16.86 -13.98 -40.87
N ARG A 27 16.24 -15.07 -41.35
CA ARG A 27 14.89 -15.44 -40.92
C ARG A 27 14.95 -15.65 -39.41
N ARG A 28 14.36 -14.71 -38.66
CA ARG A 28 14.08 -14.90 -37.24
C ARG A 28 13.00 -15.97 -37.11
N ASP A 29 13.37 -17.23 -37.25
CA ASP A 29 12.53 -18.41 -36.94
C ASP A 29 12.37 -18.54 -35.41
N LYS A 30 11.97 -17.47 -34.73
CA LYS A 30 11.52 -17.57 -33.34
C LYS A 30 10.11 -18.15 -33.37
N LYS A 31 10.02 -19.48 -33.18
CA LYS A 31 8.75 -20.20 -33.06
C LYS A 31 7.84 -19.45 -32.09
N ARG A 32 6.64 -19.05 -32.54
CA ARG A 32 5.72 -18.19 -31.78
C ARG A 32 5.34 -18.79 -30.42
N TRP A 33 5.30 -20.12 -30.34
CA TRP A 33 5.04 -20.87 -29.10
C TRP A 33 6.20 -20.84 -28.09
N LEU A 34 7.44 -20.60 -28.53
CA LEU A 34 8.61 -20.61 -27.65
C LEU A 34 8.53 -19.51 -26.59
N ARG A 35 7.96 -18.35 -26.94
CA ARG A 35 7.75 -17.26 -25.97
C ARG A 35 6.78 -17.68 -24.87
N ALA A 36 5.62 -18.24 -25.25
CA ALA A 36 4.61 -18.71 -24.30
C ALA A 36 5.15 -19.84 -23.40
N TYR A 37 5.94 -20.75 -23.97
CA TYR A 37 6.59 -21.83 -23.23
C TYR A 37 7.63 -21.32 -22.22
N LEU A 38 8.49 -20.38 -22.63
CA LEU A 38 9.47 -19.77 -21.73
C LEU A 38 8.81 -18.92 -20.65
N GLU A 39 7.67 -18.30 -20.94
CA GLU A 39 6.88 -17.54 -19.98
C GLU A 39 6.22 -18.46 -18.94
N GLN A 40 5.69 -19.61 -19.35
CA GLN A 40 5.22 -20.65 -18.44
C GLN A 40 6.33 -21.18 -17.53
N GLN A 41 7.50 -21.53 -18.09
CA GLN A 41 8.65 -21.96 -17.29
C GLN A 41 9.13 -20.88 -16.32
N ARG A 42 9.01 -19.59 -16.68
CA ARG A 42 9.35 -18.48 -15.80
C ARG A 42 8.38 -18.33 -14.63
N LEU A 43 7.11 -18.69 -14.81
CA LEU A 43 6.11 -18.70 -13.73
C LEU A 43 6.29 -19.91 -12.79
N GLU A 44 6.78 -21.03 -13.31
CA GLU A 44 7.05 -22.24 -12.51
C GLU A 44 8.37 -22.15 -11.71
N ALA A 45 9.33 -21.33 -12.15
CA ALA A 45 10.59 -21.15 -11.45
C ALA A 45 10.38 -20.46 -10.08
N PRO A 46 11.11 -20.88 -9.03
CA PRO A 46 11.04 -20.20 -7.75
C PRO A 46 11.45 -18.74 -7.92
N PRO A 47 10.81 -17.80 -7.20
CA PRO A 47 11.13 -16.40 -7.32
C PRO A 47 12.58 -16.19 -6.92
N GLN A 48 13.37 -15.56 -7.80
CA GLN A 48 14.76 -15.18 -7.55
C GLN A 48 14.86 -13.69 -7.25
N ARG A 49 15.82 -13.34 -6.39
CA ARG A 49 16.07 -11.95 -6.02
C ARG A 49 16.41 -11.13 -7.26
N ARG A 50 15.96 -9.88 -7.31
CA ARG A 50 16.31 -8.99 -8.42
C ARG A 50 17.82 -8.74 -8.49
N SER A 51 18.50 -8.72 -7.35
CA SER A 51 19.94 -8.54 -7.22
C SER A 51 20.79 -9.70 -7.75
N GLU A 52 20.26 -10.91 -7.80
CA GLU A 52 20.94 -12.09 -8.36
C GLU A 52 20.88 -12.13 -9.89
N LYS A 53 19.95 -11.38 -10.49
CA LYS A 53 19.80 -11.30 -11.94
C LYS A 53 20.86 -10.39 -12.54
N PRO A 54 21.28 -10.62 -13.80
CA PRO A 54 22.22 -9.75 -14.48
C PRO A 54 21.69 -8.31 -14.60
N ASN A 55 22.59 -7.37 -14.87
CA ASN A 55 22.29 -5.93 -14.97
C ASN A 55 21.68 -5.37 -13.69
N TRP A 56 22.40 -5.50 -12.58
CA TRP A 56 22.03 -4.94 -11.29
C TRP A 56 23.22 -4.19 -10.70
N ASP A 57 23.02 -2.92 -10.36
CA ASP A 57 23.99 -2.10 -9.64
C ASP A 57 23.29 -1.47 -8.42
N TYR A 58 23.67 -1.93 -7.23
CA TYR A 58 23.03 -1.50 -6.00
C TYR A 58 23.16 0.01 -5.74
N HIS A 59 24.29 0.62 -6.11
CA HIS A 59 24.50 2.05 -5.85
C HIS A 59 23.62 2.92 -6.75
N ALA A 60 23.57 2.57 -8.04
CA ALA A 60 22.73 3.26 -9.01
C ALA A 60 21.24 3.12 -8.69
N GLU A 61 20.80 1.94 -8.26
CA GLU A 61 19.39 1.68 -7.91
C GLU A 61 18.95 2.46 -6.66
N ILE A 62 19.81 2.60 -5.64
CA ILE A 62 19.54 3.46 -4.47
C ILE A 62 19.43 4.93 -4.86
N GLN A 63 20.32 5.43 -5.71
CA GLN A 63 20.24 6.81 -6.19
C GLN A 63 18.97 7.04 -7.01
N ALA A 64 18.63 6.09 -7.89
CA ALA A 64 17.41 6.14 -8.68
C ALA A 64 16.15 6.13 -7.79
N PHE A 65 16.16 5.37 -6.69
CA PHE A 65 15.06 5.35 -5.71
C PHE A 65 14.86 6.73 -5.08
N SER A 66 15.93 7.38 -4.62
CA SER A 66 15.87 8.75 -4.08
C SER A 66 15.26 9.74 -5.09
N HIS A 67 15.76 9.73 -6.33
CA HIS A 67 15.28 10.65 -7.36
C HIS A 67 13.86 10.36 -7.82
N ARG A 68 13.43 9.09 -7.83
CA ARG A 68 12.06 8.68 -8.20
C ARG A 68 11.01 9.23 -7.25
N LEU A 69 11.34 9.29 -5.96
CA LEU A 69 10.46 9.84 -4.93
C LEU A 69 10.51 11.37 -4.85
N HIS A 70 11.40 12.01 -5.62
CA HIS A 70 11.69 13.45 -5.54
C HIS A 70 12.15 13.91 -4.15
N GLU A 71 12.80 13.02 -3.40
CA GLU A 71 13.32 13.28 -2.07
C GLU A 71 14.86 13.25 -2.03
N ASN A 72 15.44 13.99 -1.09
CA ASN A 72 16.89 14.08 -0.91
C ASN A 72 17.29 13.22 0.30
N PHE A 73 17.60 11.95 0.03
CA PHE A 73 18.13 11.04 1.04
C PHE A 73 19.64 11.17 1.19
N SER A 74 20.15 11.01 2.41
CA SER A 74 21.56 10.68 2.59
C SER A 74 21.79 9.22 2.19
N LEU A 75 22.70 9.00 1.24
CA LEU A 75 22.90 7.68 0.64
C LEU A 75 23.38 6.64 1.66
N ASP A 76 24.10 7.07 2.69
CA ASP A 76 24.63 6.17 3.71
C ASP A 76 23.53 5.72 4.67
N LEU A 77 22.64 6.62 5.13
CA LEU A 77 21.47 6.24 5.93
C LEU A 77 20.47 5.41 5.14
N LEU A 78 20.31 5.70 3.85
CA LEU A 78 19.42 4.92 3.00
C LEU A 78 19.96 3.50 2.80
N LYS A 79 21.28 3.32 2.63
CA LYS A 79 21.91 1.99 2.60
C LYS A 79 21.71 1.24 3.92
N THR A 80 21.87 1.90 5.08
CA THR A 80 21.65 1.24 6.38
C THR A 80 20.18 0.89 6.60
N ALA A 81 19.23 1.70 6.13
CA ALA A 81 17.80 1.40 6.23
C ALA A 81 17.39 0.09 5.53
N PHE A 82 18.02 -0.25 4.41
CA PHE A 82 17.76 -1.49 3.66
C PHE A 82 18.44 -2.74 4.25
N VAL A 83 19.33 -2.59 5.24
CA VAL A 83 20.04 -3.69 5.90
C VAL A 83 19.22 -4.20 7.08
N ASN A 84 18.83 -5.48 7.04
CA ASN A 84 18.11 -6.13 8.13
C ASN A 84 19.04 -6.99 9.00
N SER A 85 18.70 -7.14 10.28
CA SER A 85 19.40 -8.06 11.21
C SER A 85 19.54 -9.49 10.66
N CYS A 86 18.48 -10.04 10.06
CA CYS A 86 18.51 -11.38 9.48
C CYS A 86 19.54 -11.54 8.35
N TYR A 87 19.80 -10.46 7.60
CA TYR A 87 20.84 -10.47 6.57
C TYR A 87 22.23 -10.47 7.19
N ILE A 88 22.47 -9.63 8.21
CA ILE A 88 23.74 -9.57 8.94
C ILE A 88 24.08 -10.95 9.53
N GLU A 89 23.13 -11.59 10.20
CA GLU A 89 23.29 -12.93 10.78
C GLU A 89 23.65 -13.98 9.71
N SER A 90 23.02 -13.92 8.54
CA SER A 90 23.28 -14.85 7.44
C SER A 90 24.65 -14.64 6.79
N GLU A 91 25.10 -13.39 6.65
CA GLU A 91 26.43 -13.06 6.14
C GLU A 91 27.52 -13.46 7.14
N GLU A 92 27.29 -13.28 8.43
CA GLU A 92 28.20 -13.77 9.46
C GLU A 92 28.30 -15.30 9.47
N ALA A 93 27.18 -16.01 9.32
CA ALA A 93 27.18 -17.46 9.22
C ALA A 93 27.98 -17.92 7.99
N ARG A 94 27.75 -17.30 6.83
CA ARG A 94 28.48 -17.59 5.58
C ARG A 94 29.98 -17.33 5.71
N ARG A 95 30.39 -16.25 6.39
CA ARG A 95 31.81 -15.95 6.65
C ARG A 95 32.46 -16.98 7.57
N ARG A 96 31.73 -17.47 8.59
CA ARG A 96 32.20 -18.53 9.49
C ARG A 96 32.38 -19.85 8.74
N GLU A 97 31.46 -20.20 7.85
CA GLU A 97 31.56 -21.38 7.00
C GLU A 97 32.78 -21.34 6.05
N LEU A 98 33.10 -20.15 5.53
CA LEU A 98 34.25 -19.94 4.64
C LEU A 98 35.59 -19.75 5.37
N GLY A 99 35.60 -19.78 6.71
CA GLY A 99 36.82 -19.66 7.52
C GLY A 99 37.47 -18.27 7.47
N VAL A 100 36.70 -17.20 7.21
CA VAL A 100 37.22 -15.83 7.21
C VAL A 100 37.27 -15.30 8.65
N ASP A 101 38.44 -14.85 9.09
CA ASP A 101 38.65 -14.33 10.44
C ASP A 101 37.81 -13.08 10.72
N LYS A 102 37.06 -13.08 11.83
CA LYS A 102 36.16 -11.99 12.25
C LYS A 102 36.89 -10.66 12.49
N GLU A 103 38.19 -10.73 12.74
CA GLU A 103 39.01 -9.62 13.22
C GLU A 103 39.70 -8.84 12.09
N THR A 104 39.85 -9.42 10.88
CA THR A 104 40.56 -8.77 9.77
C THR A 104 39.67 -7.87 8.91
N VAL A 105 38.36 -8.17 8.81
CA VAL A 105 37.37 -7.36 8.09
C VAL A 105 36.03 -7.37 8.85
N ALA A 106 35.94 -6.57 9.91
CA ALA A 106 34.69 -6.40 10.65
C ALA A 106 33.55 -5.94 9.71
N LEU A 107 32.38 -6.56 9.83
CA LEU A 107 31.17 -6.08 9.16
C LEU A 107 30.73 -4.79 9.87
N ASN A 108 31.16 -3.64 9.37
CA ASN A 108 30.67 -2.33 9.83
C ASN A 108 29.26 -2.03 9.28
N LEU A 109 28.37 -3.03 9.28
CA LEU A 109 26.97 -2.88 8.90
C LEU A 109 26.14 -2.63 10.16
N GLN A 110 25.38 -1.55 10.14
CA GLN A 110 24.44 -1.23 11.20
C GLN A 110 23.06 -1.84 10.88
N ASP A 111 22.38 -2.29 11.93
CA ASP A 111 21.00 -2.76 11.82
C ASP A 111 20.01 -1.59 11.72
N ASN A 112 18.94 -1.79 10.97
CA ASN A 112 17.90 -0.79 10.71
C ASN A 112 16.88 -0.62 11.85
N SER A 113 17.04 -1.31 13.00
CA SER A 113 16.10 -1.27 14.14
C SER A 113 15.82 0.15 14.62
N LYS A 114 16.89 0.93 14.89
CA LYS A 114 16.76 2.30 15.41
C LYS A 114 16.00 3.22 14.46
N LEU A 115 16.33 3.15 13.17
CA LEU A 115 15.66 3.95 12.14
C LEU A 115 14.19 3.52 11.98
N ALA A 116 13.90 2.22 12.09
CA ALA A 116 12.53 1.72 12.01
C ALA A 116 11.67 2.20 13.19
N GLU A 117 12.20 2.21 14.41
CA GLU A 117 11.50 2.72 15.60
C GLU A 117 11.22 4.22 15.50
N GLN A 118 12.20 5.00 15.01
CA GLN A 118 12.02 6.42 14.74
C GLN A 118 10.97 6.68 13.66
N GLY A 119 11.04 5.95 12.54
CA GLY A 119 10.06 6.06 11.47
C GLY A 119 8.65 5.67 11.91
N MET A 120 8.52 4.64 12.75
CA MET A 120 7.23 4.20 13.30
C MET A 120 6.61 5.23 14.24
N SER A 121 7.39 5.73 15.20
CA SER A 121 6.94 6.73 16.17
C SER A 121 6.57 8.05 15.48
N PHE A 122 7.38 8.48 14.49
CA PHE A 122 7.07 9.65 13.68
C PHE A 122 5.80 9.47 12.83
N SER A 123 5.67 8.34 12.13
CA SER A 123 4.50 8.07 11.28
C SER A 123 3.21 8.04 12.09
N ARG A 124 3.22 7.36 13.26
CA ARG A 124 2.06 7.32 14.15
C ARG A 124 1.68 8.70 14.66
N SER A 125 2.64 9.45 15.22
CA SER A 125 2.37 10.79 15.74
C SER A 125 1.89 11.76 14.67
N TYR A 126 2.48 11.74 13.47
CA TYR A 126 2.06 12.56 12.35
C TYR A 126 0.65 12.23 11.87
N LEU A 127 0.33 10.93 11.72
CA LEU A 127 -1.00 10.50 11.30
C LEU A 127 -2.06 10.85 12.35
N THR A 128 -1.79 10.66 13.64
CA THR A 128 -2.68 11.06 14.74
C THR A 128 -2.99 12.55 14.65
N GLN A 129 -1.97 13.41 14.54
CA GLN A 129 -2.16 14.85 14.40
C GLN A 129 -2.97 15.24 13.15
N CYS A 130 -2.74 14.55 12.02
CA CYS A 130 -3.49 14.76 10.80
C CYS A 130 -4.98 14.43 10.98
N PHE A 131 -5.30 13.31 11.65
CA PHE A 131 -6.69 12.90 11.87
C PHE A 131 -7.40 13.73 12.93
N GLU A 132 -6.72 14.12 14.00
CA GLU A 132 -7.26 15.07 14.99
C GLU A 132 -7.62 16.42 14.35
N GLY A 133 -6.78 16.91 13.43
CA GLY A 133 -7.05 18.13 12.69
C GLY A 133 -8.16 18.00 11.64
N ALA A 134 -8.29 16.83 11.00
CA ALA A 134 -9.28 16.61 9.94
C ALA A 134 -10.66 16.18 10.45
N TYR A 135 -10.70 15.42 11.54
CA TYR A 135 -11.91 14.84 12.13
C TYR A 135 -11.96 15.13 13.65
N PRO A 136 -12.24 16.37 14.06
CA PRO A 136 -12.22 16.76 15.47
C PRO A 136 -13.31 16.05 16.31
N ASP A 137 -14.38 15.59 15.65
CA ASP A 137 -15.50 14.92 16.30
C ASP A 137 -15.27 13.41 16.48
N LEU A 138 -14.20 12.84 15.90
CA LEU A 138 -13.90 11.41 15.96
C LEU A 138 -13.23 11.08 17.30
N PRO A 139 -13.66 10.03 18.03
CA PRO A 139 -13.06 9.65 19.29
C PRO A 139 -11.64 9.12 19.11
N ALA A 140 -10.84 9.18 20.17
CA ALA A 140 -9.46 8.70 20.19
C ALA A 140 -9.34 7.22 19.78
N GLU A 141 -10.33 6.39 20.13
CA GLU A 141 -10.39 4.98 19.73
C GLU A 141 -10.50 4.81 18.21
N GLY A 142 -11.33 5.64 17.56
CA GLY A 142 -11.48 5.64 16.11
C GLY A 142 -10.22 6.15 15.40
N ILE A 143 -9.57 7.19 15.94
CA ILE A 143 -8.28 7.69 15.42
C ILE A 143 -7.21 6.61 15.57
N GLY A 144 -7.14 5.94 16.73
CA GLY A 144 -6.22 4.83 16.98
C GLY A 144 -6.41 3.70 15.97
N ALA A 145 -7.65 3.28 15.71
CA ALA A 145 -7.97 2.25 14.73
C ALA A 145 -7.51 2.63 13.30
N LEU A 146 -7.72 3.88 12.88
CA LEU A 146 -7.25 4.37 11.57
C LEU A 146 -5.71 4.36 11.48
N VAL A 147 -5.03 4.80 12.53
CA VAL A 147 -3.55 4.83 12.58
C VAL A 147 -2.98 3.41 12.60
N ASP A 148 -3.56 2.50 13.38
CA ASP A 148 -3.12 1.11 13.43
C ASP A 148 -3.37 0.37 12.11
N PHE A 149 -4.47 0.68 11.42
CA PHE A 149 -4.71 0.16 10.08
C PHE A 149 -3.71 0.67 9.06
N LEU A 150 -3.43 1.97 9.04
CA LEU A 150 -2.43 2.56 8.15
C LEU A 150 -1.02 2.07 8.44
N THR A 151 -0.71 1.78 9.70
CA THR A 151 0.58 1.23 10.12
C THR A 151 0.60 -0.29 10.18
N SER A 152 -0.46 -0.96 9.70
CA SER A 152 -0.58 -2.42 9.68
C SER A 152 0.48 -3.05 8.79
N GLN A 153 0.88 -4.27 9.16
CA GLN A 153 1.91 -5.01 8.46
C GLN A 153 1.55 -5.25 6.99
N GLU A 154 0.28 -5.57 6.70
CA GLU A 154 -0.19 -5.88 5.35
C GLU A 154 -0.16 -4.64 4.44
N LEU A 155 -0.71 -3.53 4.91
CA LEU A 155 -0.81 -2.29 4.13
C LEU A 155 0.57 -1.69 3.88
N VAL A 156 1.41 -1.62 4.91
CA VAL A 156 2.78 -1.13 4.76
C VAL A 156 3.58 -2.04 3.82
N SER A 157 3.37 -3.35 3.91
CA SER A 157 4.04 -4.29 3.01
C SER A 157 3.61 -4.09 1.56
N TYR A 158 2.32 -3.88 1.33
CA TYR A 158 1.76 -3.59 0.02
C TYR A 158 2.34 -2.30 -0.58
N VAL A 159 2.40 -1.22 0.19
CA VAL A 159 2.99 0.05 -0.26
C VAL A 159 4.47 -0.13 -0.62
N ALA A 160 5.23 -0.82 0.23
CA ALA A 160 6.65 -1.03 -0.02
C ALA A 160 6.94 -1.95 -1.22
N GLN A 161 6.09 -2.95 -1.49
CA GLN A 161 6.18 -3.74 -2.73
C GLN A 161 5.96 -2.87 -3.97
N ASN A 162 4.94 -2.00 -3.96
CA ASN A 162 4.65 -1.10 -5.08
C ASN A 162 5.74 -0.04 -5.28
N LEU A 163 6.47 0.32 -4.22
CA LEU A 163 7.63 1.21 -4.27
C LEU A 163 8.94 0.50 -4.61
N SER A 164 8.91 -0.79 -4.99
CA SER A 164 10.08 -1.61 -5.30
C SER A 164 11.11 -1.73 -4.16
N ILE A 165 10.67 -1.54 -2.91
CA ILE A 165 11.55 -1.66 -1.74
C ILE A 165 12.00 -3.10 -1.55
N GLN A 166 11.13 -4.06 -1.87
CA GLN A 166 11.45 -5.50 -1.86
C GLN A 166 12.73 -5.84 -2.65
N ASP A 167 12.98 -5.16 -3.76
CA ASP A 167 14.15 -5.43 -4.61
C ASP A 167 15.45 -4.87 -4.01
N LEU A 168 15.36 -3.82 -3.19
CA LEU A 168 16.48 -3.15 -2.54
C LEU A 168 16.79 -3.71 -1.14
N THR A 169 15.81 -4.36 -0.51
CA THR A 169 15.96 -4.92 0.84
C THR A 169 16.95 -6.07 0.88
N LEU A 170 17.93 -5.95 1.78
CA LEU A 170 18.88 -7.02 2.07
C LEU A 170 18.29 -7.90 3.17
N CYS A 171 17.84 -9.09 2.79
CA CYS A 171 17.21 -10.08 3.67
C CYS A 171 17.81 -11.49 3.44
N LYS A 172 17.67 -12.39 4.42
CA LYS A 172 18.08 -13.80 4.31
C LYS A 172 17.14 -14.62 3.43
N GLU A 173 15.84 -14.34 3.47
CA GLU A 173 14.81 -15.13 2.79
C GLU A 173 14.23 -14.35 1.60
N PHE A 174 13.81 -15.08 0.56
CA PHE A 174 13.13 -14.49 -0.59
C PHE A 174 11.98 -15.41 -1.05
N PRO A 175 10.74 -14.92 -1.21
CA PRO A 175 10.27 -13.54 -1.06
C PRO A 175 10.43 -12.99 0.36
N VAL A 176 10.57 -11.67 0.49
CA VAL A 176 10.83 -11.03 1.78
C VAL A 176 9.57 -11.13 2.65
N PRO A 177 9.69 -11.60 3.90
CA PRO A 177 8.53 -11.72 4.78
C PRO A 177 7.96 -10.33 5.12
N PRO A 178 6.63 -10.19 5.25
CA PRO A 178 5.98 -8.90 5.39
C PRO A 178 6.41 -8.13 6.66
N ASN A 179 6.77 -8.84 7.74
CA ASN A 179 7.34 -8.23 8.95
C ASN A 179 8.63 -7.45 8.68
N VAL A 180 9.54 -8.08 7.92
CA VAL A 180 10.83 -7.47 7.57
C VAL A 180 10.61 -6.32 6.60
N LEU A 181 9.70 -6.49 5.65
CA LEU A 181 9.41 -5.47 4.65
C LEU A 181 8.76 -4.22 5.28
N GLN A 182 7.81 -4.39 6.22
CA GLN A 182 7.26 -3.30 7.02
C GLN A 182 8.37 -2.56 7.78
N ARG A 183 9.24 -3.30 8.49
CA ARG A 183 10.36 -2.72 9.24
C ARG A 183 11.30 -1.92 8.35
N THR A 184 11.64 -2.45 7.17
CA THR A 184 12.49 -1.73 6.20
C THR A 184 11.84 -0.45 5.68
N PHE A 185 10.52 -0.47 5.43
CA PHE A 185 9.80 0.73 4.99
C PHE A 185 9.84 1.82 6.06
N LEU A 186 9.56 1.45 7.31
CA LEU A 186 9.64 2.35 8.45
C LEU A 186 11.07 2.88 8.66
N ALA A 187 12.10 2.04 8.44
CA ALA A 187 13.49 2.49 8.49
C ALA A 187 13.81 3.50 7.38
N VAL A 188 13.25 3.36 6.18
CA VAL A 188 13.38 4.36 5.10
C VAL A 188 12.74 5.69 5.50
N ILE A 189 11.61 5.67 6.19
CA ILE A 189 10.98 6.88 6.74
C ILE A 189 11.87 7.52 7.82
N GLY A 190 12.47 6.72 8.70
CA GLY A 190 13.45 7.21 9.68
C GLY A 190 14.68 7.84 9.01
N ALA A 191 15.22 7.19 7.97
CA ALA A 191 16.33 7.75 7.19
C ALA A 191 15.93 9.05 6.47
N LEU A 192 14.69 9.18 6.01
CA LEU A 192 14.16 10.42 5.43
C LEU A 192 14.06 11.53 6.48
N LEU A 193 13.58 11.20 7.69
CA LEU A 193 13.48 12.12 8.81
C LEU A 193 14.83 12.73 9.17
N ASP A 194 15.86 11.91 9.28
CA ASP A 194 17.22 12.37 9.60
C ASP A 194 17.88 13.14 8.44
N SER A 195 17.51 12.83 7.19
CA SER A 195 18.12 13.46 6.00
C SER A 195 17.46 14.78 5.59
N SER A 196 16.13 14.82 5.54
CA SER A 196 15.32 15.88 4.93
C SER A 196 14.45 16.66 5.93
N GLY A 197 14.37 16.20 7.18
CA GLY A 197 13.62 16.85 8.26
C GLY A 197 12.12 16.51 8.29
N PRO A 198 11.42 16.89 9.38
CA PRO A 198 10.07 16.43 9.68
C PRO A 198 9.00 16.95 8.71
N GLU A 199 9.16 18.14 8.14
CA GLU A 199 8.17 18.72 7.22
C GLU A 199 8.02 17.89 5.94
N LYS A 200 9.17 17.52 5.33
CA LYS A 200 9.18 16.69 4.12
C LYS A 200 8.76 15.27 4.41
N THR A 201 9.25 14.68 5.50
CA THR A 201 8.82 13.33 5.92
C THR A 201 7.33 13.29 6.20
N GLY A 202 6.74 14.34 6.76
CA GLY A 202 5.29 14.46 6.94
C GLY A 202 4.56 14.43 5.60
N ILE A 203 5.01 15.19 4.61
CA ILE A 203 4.43 15.17 3.25
C ILE A 203 4.55 13.78 2.62
N PHE A 204 5.69 13.11 2.79
CA PHE A 204 5.89 11.73 2.32
C PHE A 204 4.88 10.77 2.97
N VAL A 205 4.73 10.81 4.29
CA VAL A 205 3.75 9.97 5.02
C VAL A 205 2.33 10.29 4.55
N ARG A 206 1.98 11.57 4.41
CA ARG A 206 0.69 12.02 3.89
C ARG A 206 0.39 11.43 2.51
N ASP A 207 1.35 11.50 1.59
CA ASP A 207 1.15 11.15 0.19
C ASP A 207 1.16 9.64 -0.08
N PHE A 208 1.78 8.82 0.79
CA PHE A 208 1.81 7.36 0.62
C PHE A 208 0.82 6.60 1.50
N PHE A 209 0.52 7.07 2.72
CA PHE A 209 -0.39 6.38 3.63
C PHE A 209 -1.84 6.83 3.45
N ILE A 210 -2.13 8.14 3.45
CA ILE A 210 -3.51 8.64 3.46
C ILE A 210 -4.30 8.19 2.21
N PRO A 211 -3.71 8.11 1.00
CA PRO A 211 -4.42 7.58 -0.16
C PRO A 211 -4.91 6.14 -0.01
N GLN A 212 -4.33 5.34 0.90
CA GLN A 212 -4.77 3.97 1.14
C GLN A 212 -6.14 3.88 1.85
N LEU A 213 -6.66 5.02 2.33
CA LEU A 213 -8.02 5.16 2.89
C LEU A 213 -9.07 5.54 1.83
N ILE A 214 -8.65 5.89 0.61
CA ILE A 214 -9.60 6.31 -0.43
C ILE A 214 -10.47 5.10 -0.80
N GLY A 215 -11.79 5.28 -0.68
CA GLY A 215 -12.77 4.23 -0.97
C GLY A 215 -12.98 3.22 0.14
N LYS A 216 -12.33 3.37 1.31
CA LYS A 216 -12.58 2.54 2.49
C LYS A 216 -13.52 3.24 3.46
N ASP A 217 -14.45 2.48 4.02
CA ASP A 217 -15.36 3.00 5.04
C ASP A 217 -14.71 3.00 6.43
N LEU A 218 -15.20 3.85 7.33
CA LEU A 218 -14.71 3.95 8.70
C LEU A 218 -14.89 2.64 9.46
N PHE A 219 -16.08 2.03 9.35
CA PHE A 219 -16.43 0.82 10.11
C PHE A 219 -15.96 -0.49 9.45
N GLU A 220 -15.38 -0.42 8.24
CA GLU A 220 -14.58 -1.51 7.67
C GLU A 220 -13.20 -1.59 8.33
N ILE A 221 -12.68 -0.45 8.79
CA ILE A 221 -11.37 -0.34 9.43
C ILE A 221 -11.51 -0.46 10.96
N TRP A 222 -12.48 0.24 11.53
CA TRP A 222 -12.80 0.23 12.94
C TRP A 222 -14.00 -0.69 13.17
N GLU A 223 -13.72 -1.96 13.52
CA GLU A 223 -14.74 -2.95 13.80
C GLU A 223 -15.50 -2.62 15.10
N VAL A 224 -16.70 -2.08 14.97
CA VAL A 224 -17.60 -1.78 16.09
C VAL A 224 -18.62 -2.90 16.25
N VAL A 225 -18.61 -3.56 17.42
CA VAL A 225 -19.50 -4.69 17.75
C VAL A 225 -20.94 -4.23 18.00
N ASN A 226 -21.14 -3.12 18.73
CA ASN A 226 -22.47 -2.59 19.06
C ASN A 226 -22.60 -1.12 18.64
N PRO A 227 -23.00 -0.84 17.38
CA PRO A 227 -23.06 0.53 16.87
C PRO A 227 -24.18 1.35 17.51
N MET A 228 -25.30 0.73 17.90
CA MET A 228 -26.39 1.42 18.61
C MET A 228 -25.97 1.86 20.02
N GLY A 229 -25.24 1.00 20.75
CA GLY A 229 -24.69 1.36 22.06
C GLY A 229 -23.74 2.55 21.98
N LEU A 230 -22.78 2.49 21.04
CA LEU A 230 -21.85 3.58 20.78
C LEU A 230 -22.57 4.89 20.40
N LEU A 231 -23.62 4.79 19.57
CA LEU A 231 -24.43 5.95 19.20
C LEU A 231 -25.11 6.60 20.41
N VAL A 232 -25.68 5.81 21.31
CA VAL A 232 -26.30 6.32 22.54
C VAL A 232 -25.25 7.01 23.42
N GLU A 233 -24.05 6.43 23.56
CA GLU A 233 -22.94 7.05 24.29
C GLU A 233 -22.51 8.39 23.68
N GLU A 234 -22.39 8.47 22.36
CA GLU A 234 -22.04 9.73 21.67
C GLU A 234 -23.15 10.79 21.77
N LEU A 235 -24.42 10.39 21.69
CA LEU A 235 -25.55 11.31 21.84
C LEU A 235 -25.66 11.83 23.28
N THR A 236 -25.42 10.98 24.27
CA THR A 236 -25.42 11.39 25.69
C THR A 236 -24.30 12.37 26.00
N LYS A 237 -23.08 12.15 25.47
CA LYS A 237 -21.97 13.13 25.57
C LYS A 237 -22.34 14.50 24.99
N ARG A 238 -23.16 14.53 23.93
CA ARG A 238 -23.61 15.75 23.25
C ARG A 238 -24.91 16.33 23.81
N ASN A 239 -25.47 15.76 24.89
CA ASN A 239 -26.75 16.13 25.49
C ASN A 239 -27.96 16.04 24.52
N ILE A 240 -27.94 15.06 23.60
CA ILE A 240 -29.05 14.78 22.68
C ILE A 240 -29.91 13.63 23.25
N SER A 241 -31.23 13.67 23.00
CA SER A 241 -32.14 12.60 23.41
C SER A 241 -31.73 11.24 22.83
N SER A 242 -32.10 10.15 23.51
CA SER A 242 -31.91 8.80 22.97
C SER A 242 -32.60 8.64 21.61
N PRO A 243 -31.99 7.91 20.65
CA PRO A 243 -32.57 7.70 19.33
C PRO A 243 -33.71 6.67 19.39
N GLU A 244 -34.82 6.99 18.73
CA GLU A 244 -35.95 6.08 18.51
C GLU A 244 -35.89 5.48 17.09
N PRO A 245 -35.72 4.16 16.93
CA PRO A 245 -35.80 3.50 15.64
C PRO A 245 -37.25 3.37 15.18
N ARG A 246 -37.52 3.74 13.91
CA ARG A 246 -38.83 3.60 13.27
C ARG A 246 -38.65 3.10 11.84
N ILE A 247 -39.52 2.18 11.41
CA ILE A 247 -39.55 1.73 10.01
C ILE A 247 -40.05 2.89 9.15
N THR A 248 -39.24 3.31 8.17
CA THR A 248 -39.61 4.34 7.19
C THR A 248 -40.23 3.72 5.95
N ARG A 249 -39.65 2.62 5.47
CA ARG A 249 -40.11 1.88 4.28
C ARG A 249 -39.88 0.38 4.47
N GLN A 250 -40.71 -0.43 3.82
CA GLN A 250 -40.54 -1.89 3.78
C GLN A 250 -41.02 -2.44 2.44
N LEU A 251 -40.28 -3.40 1.90
CA LEU A 251 -40.53 -4.02 0.60
C LEU A 251 -40.34 -5.54 0.73
N GLY A 252 -41.25 -6.32 0.14
CA GLY A 252 -41.09 -7.77 0.04
C GLY A 252 -41.06 -8.53 1.38
N VAL A 253 -41.76 -8.04 2.41
CA VAL A 253 -41.75 -8.59 3.79
C VAL A 253 -42.01 -10.10 3.86
N SER A 254 -42.87 -10.63 2.98
CA SER A 254 -43.20 -12.07 2.91
C SER A 254 -42.34 -12.87 1.94
N THR A 255 -41.34 -12.25 1.32
CA THR A 255 -40.45 -12.88 0.34
C THR A 255 -39.15 -13.33 1.00
N VAL A 256 -38.34 -14.10 0.27
CA VAL A 256 -37.00 -14.55 0.73
C VAL A 256 -36.01 -13.37 0.82
N LEU A 257 -36.24 -12.29 0.07
CA LEU A 257 -35.37 -11.12 -0.01
C LEU A 257 -36.13 -9.85 0.43
N PRO A 258 -36.51 -9.75 1.72
CA PRO A 258 -37.13 -8.54 2.23
C PRO A 258 -36.11 -7.40 2.30
N LEU A 259 -36.60 -6.17 2.18
CA LEU A 259 -35.79 -4.96 2.32
C LEU A 259 -36.51 -3.99 3.26
N TYR A 260 -35.87 -3.67 4.37
CA TYR A 260 -36.36 -2.73 5.36
C TYR A 260 -35.51 -1.46 5.32
N PHE A 261 -36.15 -0.32 5.52
CA PHE A 261 -35.49 0.94 5.82
C PHE A 261 -35.89 1.36 7.23
N VAL A 262 -34.90 1.55 8.09
CA VAL A 262 -35.08 2.02 9.46
C VAL A 262 -34.49 3.41 9.59
N GLY A 263 -35.30 4.35 10.07
CA GLY A 263 -34.89 5.71 10.40
C GLY A 263 -34.71 5.87 11.90
N LEU A 264 -33.64 6.54 12.31
CA LEU A 264 -33.38 6.91 13.69
C LEU A 264 -33.84 8.35 13.94
N TYR A 265 -34.72 8.54 14.92
CA TYR A 265 -35.29 9.84 15.28
C TYR A 265 -34.82 10.28 16.66
N CYS A 266 -34.38 11.53 16.80
CA CYS A 266 -34.23 12.20 18.09
C CYS A 266 -35.14 13.43 18.11
N ASP A 267 -35.93 13.61 19.16
CA ASP A 267 -36.90 14.71 19.27
C ASP A 267 -37.78 14.89 18.01
N LYS A 268 -38.26 13.78 17.44
CA LYS A 268 -39.07 13.72 16.20
C LYS A 268 -38.35 14.20 14.94
N LYS A 269 -37.02 14.38 14.97
CA LYS A 269 -36.19 14.71 13.81
C LYS A 269 -35.37 13.50 13.41
N ILE A 270 -35.40 13.17 12.12
CA ILE A 270 -34.60 12.07 11.58
C ILE A 270 -33.11 12.46 11.54
N ILE A 271 -32.25 11.62 12.12
CA ILE A 271 -30.79 11.81 12.09
C ILE A 271 -30.19 10.98 10.94
N ALA A 272 -30.61 9.74 10.83
CA ALA A 272 -30.09 8.78 9.86
C ALA A 272 -31.17 7.80 9.42
N GLU A 273 -30.94 7.19 8.26
CA GLU A 273 -31.74 6.11 7.69
C GLU A 273 -30.77 5.07 7.16
N GLY A 274 -31.06 3.79 7.41
CA GLY A 274 -30.26 2.66 6.97
C GLY A 274 -31.13 1.56 6.33
N PRO A 275 -30.72 0.99 5.19
CA PRO A 275 -31.36 -0.19 4.63
C PRO A 275 -30.82 -1.48 5.28
N GLY A 276 -31.61 -2.56 5.25
CA GLY A 276 -31.15 -3.88 5.66
C GLY A 276 -32.11 -5.01 5.27
N GLU A 277 -31.56 -6.22 5.23
CA GLU A 277 -32.30 -7.45 4.93
C GLU A 277 -33.23 -7.85 6.10
N THR A 278 -32.82 -7.55 7.33
CA THR A 278 -33.62 -7.74 8.55
C THR A 278 -33.82 -6.41 9.26
N LEU A 279 -34.82 -6.32 10.14
CA LEU A 279 -35.05 -5.11 10.94
C LEU A 279 -33.83 -4.76 11.80
N LEU A 280 -33.17 -5.77 12.39
CA LEU A 280 -31.97 -5.58 13.21
C LEU A 280 -30.79 -5.08 12.37
N ALA A 281 -30.54 -5.69 11.21
CA ALA A 281 -29.47 -5.24 10.31
C ALA A 281 -29.72 -3.80 9.81
N ALA A 282 -30.97 -3.45 9.49
CA ALA A 282 -31.32 -2.10 9.07
C ALA A 282 -31.14 -1.08 10.21
N GLU A 283 -31.45 -1.46 11.45
CA GLU A 283 -31.21 -0.63 12.64
C GLU A 283 -29.71 -0.42 12.89
N GLU A 284 -28.91 -1.48 12.82
CA GLU A 284 -27.45 -1.41 12.97
C GLU A 284 -26.80 -0.53 11.88
N GLU A 285 -27.23 -0.67 10.62
CA GLU A 285 -26.74 0.19 9.55
C GLU A 285 -27.19 1.64 9.69
N ALA A 286 -28.43 1.89 10.14
CA ALA A 286 -28.88 3.23 10.45
C ALA A 286 -28.03 3.87 11.56
N ALA A 287 -27.61 3.09 12.56
CA ALA A 287 -26.71 3.53 13.62
C ALA A 287 -25.32 3.89 13.08
N ARG A 288 -24.74 3.05 12.22
CA ARG A 288 -23.48 3.32 11.53
C ARG A 288 -23.55 4.59 10.68
N VAL A 289 -24.63 4.79 9.92
CA VAL A 289 -24.86 6.03 9.16
C VAL A 289 -24.92 7.24 10.10
N ALA A 290 -25.60 7.13 11.25
CA ALA A 290 -25.67 8.22 12.23
C ALA A 290 -24.28 8.55 12.80
N LEU A 291 -23.50 7.55 13.19
CA LEU A 291 -22.15 7.74 13.70
C LEU A 291 -21.21 8.37 12.64
N ARG A 292 -21.27 7.92 11.38
CA ARG A 292 -20.51 8.55 10.27
C ARG A 292 -20.83 10.03 10.12
N LYS A 293 -22.11 10.40 10.26
CA LYS A 293 -22.53 11.81 10.25
C LYS A 293 -22.01 12.57 11.47
N LEU A 294 -22.08 11.97 12.67
CA LEU A 294 -21.63 12.59 13.92
C LEU A 294 -20.12 12.85 13.95
N TYR A 295 -19.33 11.98 13.30
CA TYR A 295 -17.86 12.10 13.22
C TYR A 295 -17.39 12.88 12.00
N GLY A 296 -18.29 13.30 11.11
CA GLY A 296 -17.92 13.97 9.85
C GLY A 296 -17.27 13.06 8.80
N TYR A 297 -17.16 11.76 9.05
CA TYR A 297 -16.63 10.76 8.10
C TYR A 297 -17.73 10.23 7.18
N THR A 298 -18.37 11.13 6.45
CA THR A 298 -19.40 10.76 5.45
C THR A 298 -18.79 10.60 4.06
N GLU A 299 -19.49 9.93 3.14
CA GLU A 299 -19.07 9.86 1.74
C GLU A 299 -19.03 11.24 1.06
N ASN A 300 -19.91 12.15 1.49
CA ASN A 300 -19.99 13.52 0.98
C ASN A 300 -18.99 14.49 1.64
N ARG A 301 -17.99 13.98 2.37
CA ARG A 301 -16.96 14.80 3.02
C ARG A 301 -16.10 15.50 1.98
N ARG A 302 -15.46 16.60 2.39
CA ARG A 302 -14.47 17.27 1.56
C ARG A 302 -13.30 16.31 1.31
N PRO A 303 -12.86 16.12 0.05
CA PRO A 303 -11.67 15.32 -0.24
C PRO A 303 -10.45 15.87 0.50
N TRP A 304 -9.52 14.97 0.83
CA TRP A 304 -8.28 15.35 1.48
C TRP A 304 -7.49 16.36 0.63
N ASP A 305 -6.96 17.39 1.26
CA ASP A 305 -6.17 18.42 0.57
C ASP A 305 -4.71 17.96 0.43
N TYR A 306 -4.34 17.58 -0.79
CA TYR A 306 -2.96 17.20 -1.15
C TYR A 306 -2.16 18.38 -1.74
N SER A 307 -2.69 19.61 -1.68
CA SER A 307 -1.93 20.78 -2.13
C SER A 307 -0.65 20.93 -1.31
N LYS A 308 0.36 21.54 -1.93
CA LYS A 308 1.63 21.82 -1.25
C LYS A 308 1.34 22.80 -0.12
N PRO A 309 1.77 22.51 1.13
CA PRO A 309 1.61 23.47 2.21
C PRO A 309 2.30 24.78 1.78
N LYS A 310 1.60 25.90 1.95
CA LYS A 310 2.17 27.22 1.68
C LYS A 310 3.34 27.42 2.66
N GLN A 311 4.56 27.28 2.18
CA GLN A 311 5.76 27.67 2.92
C GLN A 311 5.59 29.13 3.34
N GLY A 312 5.40 29.42 4.64
CA GLY A 312 5.47 30.80 5.14
C GLY A 312 4.49 31.28 6.21
N PHE A 313 3.42 30.57 6.58
CA PHE A 313 2.48 31.13 7.57
C PHE A 313 3.03 31.23 9.00
N ALA A 314 4.06 30.44 9.34
CA ALA A 314 4.73 30.55 10.64
C ALA A 314 5.66 31.77 10.73
N ALA A 315 6.30 32.17 9.62
CA ALA A 315 7.16 33.35 9.57
C ALA A 315 6.34 34.65 9.54
N GLU A 316 5.22 34.69 8.81
CA GLU A 316 4.37 35.89 8.75
C GLU A 316 3.66 36.18 10.09
N LYS A 317 3.25 35.17 10.86
CA LYS A 317 2.72 35.38 12.22
C LYS A 317 3.77 35.89 13.21
N ALA A 318 5.03 35.46 13.09
CA ALA A 318 6.12 35.94 13.94
C ALA A 318 6.57 37.36 13.60
N ILE A 319 6.44 37.78 12.33
CA ILE A 319 6.77 39.14 11.89
C ILE A 319 5.61 40.11 12.17
N SER A 320 4.36 39.64 12.14
CA SER A 320 3.18 40.45 12.51
C SER A 320 3.00 40.65 14.02
N SER A 321 3.78 39.94 14.86
CA SER A 321 3.74 40.02 16.32
C SER A 321 4.92 40.78 16.93
N ASN A 322 5.73 41.48 16.11
CA ASN A 322 6.81 42.37 16.54
C ASN A 322 6.50 43.82 16.17
#